data_AF-A0A1H3N2W7-F1
#
_entry.id   AF-A0A1H3N2W7-F1
#
_cell.length_a   1.000
_cell.length_b   1.000
_cell.length_c   1.000
_cell.angle_alpha   90.00
_cell.angle_beta   90.00
_cell.angle_gamma   90.00
#
_symmetry.space_group_name_H-M   'P 1'
#
loop_
_entity.id
_entity.type
_entity.pdbx_description
1 polymer ?
#
loop_
_entity_poly.entity_id
_entity_poly.type
_entity_poly.pdbx_seq_one_letter_code
_entity_poly.pdbx_strand_id
1 'polypeptide(L)'
;MPAQAMPDLVPVELYSTGGVLVLLGLAILYATVGRWIYADARNRGSEWAWQWGFGTPLTVFLGVDVFLLVIVIYLLLRASDDRAAASNAERAEP
;
A
#
# COMPACT_ATOMS: atom_id res chain seq x y z
N MET A 1 -27.65 -5.90 -46.62
CA MET A 1 -27.24 -5.41 -45.29
C MET A 1 -26.13 -6.32 -44.79
N PRO A 2 -24.88 -5.85 -44.61
CA PRO A 2 -23.81 -6.70 -44.10
C PRO A 2 -24.02 -6.95 -42.59
N ALA A 3 -23.87 -8.21 -42.17
CA ALA A 3 -23.91 -8.61 -40.78
C ALA A 3 -22.76 -7.93 -40.02
N GLN A 4 -23.08 -7.12 -39.02
CA GLN A 4 -22.06 -6.55 -38.14
C GLN A 4 -21.41 -7.69 -37.35
N ALA A 5 -20.12 -7.89 -37.58
CA ALA A 5 -19.31 -8.78 -36.75
C ALA A 5 -19.32 -8.23 -35.32
N MET A 6 -19.85 -9.01 -34.37
CA MET A 6 -19.74 -8.70 -32.96
C MET A 6 -18.25 -8.51 -32.62
N PRO A 7 -17.87 -7.46 -31.87
CA PRO A 7 -16.52 -7.35 -31.35
C PRO A 7 -16.28 -8.55 -30.43
N ASP A 8 -15.25 -9.30 -30.75
CA ASP A 8 -14.79 -10.45 -30.00
C ASP A 8 -14.59 -10.01 -28.54
N LEU A 9 -15.37 -10.56 -27.62
CA LEU A 9 -15.25 -10.29 -26.20
C LEU A 9 -13.99 -11.00 -25.71
N VAL A 10 -12.83 -10.39 -25.97
CA VAL A 10 -11.55 -10.90 -25.48
C VAL A 10 -11.65 -10.99 -23.95
N PRO A 11 -11.51 -12.19 -23.35
CA PRO A 11 -11.51 -12.30 -21.90
C PRO A 11 -10.34 -11.47 -21.38
N VAL A 12 -10.64 -10.58 -20.43
CA VAL A 12 -9.64 -9.80 -19.69
C VAL A 12 -8.85 -10.76 -18.79
N GLU A 13 -7.93 -11.49 -19.38
CA GLU A 13 -6.97 -12.41 -18.73
C GLU A 13 -5.68 -11.64 -18.36
N LEU A 14 -5.81 -10.39 -17.91
CA LEU A 14 -4.66 -9.50 -17.67
C LEU A 14 -4.64 -8.78 -16.31
N TYR A 15 -5.46 -9.22 -15.35
CA TYR A 15 -5.44 -8.70 -13.98
C TYR A 15 -4.94 -9.75 -12.97
N SER A 16 -3.68 -10.18 -13.00
CA SER A 16 -3.09 -10.77 -11.77
C SER A 16 -1.58 -10.97 -11.76
N THR A 17 -0.94 -11.30 -12.89
CA THR A 17 0.45 -11.80 -12.89
C THR A 17 1.46 -10.79 -12.31
N GLY A 18 1.32 -9.50 -12.66
CA GLY A 18 2.22 -8.46 -12.15
C GLY A 18 2.12 -8.28 -10.64
N GLY A 19 0.91 -8.24 -10.09
CA GLY A 19 0.69 -8.13 -8.65
C GLY A 19 1.23 -9.32 -7.88
N VAL A 20 1.01 -10.54 -8.39
CA VAL A 20 1.53 -11.77 -7.80
C VAL A 20 3.06 -11.78 -7.79
N LEU A 21 3.72 -11.38 -8.87
CA LEU A 21 5.18 -11.30 -8.94
C LEU A 21 5.75 -10.26 -7.98
N VAL A 22 5.08 -9.11 -7.84
CA VAL A 22 5.48 -8.06 -6.88
C VAL A 22 5.35 -8.58 -5.44
N LEU A 23 4.23 -9.22 -5.09
CA LEU A 23 4.04 -9.83 -3.77
C LEU A 23 5.07 -10.92 -3.49
N LEU A 24 5.38 -11.75 -4.49
CA LEU A 24 6.41 -12.78 -4.37
C LEU A 24 7.79 -12.15 -4.15
N GLY A 25 8.13 -11.08 -4.88
CA GLY A 25 9.36 -10.34 -4.71
C GLY A 25 9.48 -9.72 -3.31
N LEU A 26 8.40 -9.10 -2.81
CA LEU A 26 8.32 -8.57 -1.45
C LEU A 26 8.45 -9.67 -0.39
N ALA A 27 7.82 -10.82 -0.59
CA ALA A 27 7.93 -11.95 0.33
C ALA A 27 9.36 -12.51 0.37
N ILE A 28 10.03 -12.65 -0.78
CA ILE A 28 11.43 -13.07 -0.87
C ILE A 28 12.34 -12.05 -0.18
N LEU A 29 12.12 -10.76 -0.41
CA LEU A 29 12.88 -9.68 0.23
C LEU A 29 12.70 -9.73 1.75
N TYR A 30 11.46 -9.82 2.22
CA TYR A 30 11.12 -9.95 3.63
C TYR A 30 11.82 -11.15 4.27
N ALA A 31 11.73 -12.33 3.65
CA ALA A 31 12.36 -13.54 4.15
C ALA A 31 13.89 -13.43 4.17
N THR A 32 14.50 -12.83 3.14
CA THR A 32 15.94 -12.63 3.04
C THR A 32 16.46 -11.70 4.13
N VAL A 33 15.85 -10.53 4.27
CA VAL A 33 16.23 -9.54 5.29
C VAL A 33 15.98 -10.10 6.69
N GLY A 34 14.81 -10.70 6.92
CA GLY A 34 14.47 -11.28 8.22
C GLY A 34 15.41 -12.42 8.61
N ARG A 35 15.79 -13.29 7.66
CA ARG A 35 16.78 -14.35 7.89
C ARG A 35 18.15 -13.77 8.23
N TRP A 36 18.58 -12.72 7.54
CA TRP A 36 19.85 -12.05 7.83
C TRP A 36 19.86 -11.44 9.24
N ILE A 37 18.80 -10.71 9.61
CA ILE A 37 18.67 -10.12 10.96
C ILE A 37 18.61 -11.20 12.04
N TYR A 38 17.84 -12.27 11.81
CA TYR A 38 17.78 -13.41 12.73
C TYR A 38 19.17 -14.02 12.96
N ALA A 39 19.93 -14.26 11.88
CA ALA A 39 21.25 -14.85 11.96
C ALA A 39 22.23 -13.93 12.71
N ASP A 40 22.23 -12.62 12.42
CA ASP A 40 23.05 -11.65 13.14
C ASP A 40 22.70 -11.60 14.63
N ALA A 41 21.42 -11.50 14.98
CA ALA A 41 20.97 -11.44 16.36
C ALA A 41 21.31 -12.73 17.13
N ARG A 42 21.19 -13.90 16.48
CA ARG A 42 21.54 -15.18 17.08
C ARG A 42 23.05 -15.32 17.29
N ASN A 43 23.86 -14.85 16.35
CA ASN A 43 25.33 -14.82 16.47
C ASN A 43 25.79 -13.92 17.63
N ARG A 44 24.99 -12.92 18.00
CA ARG A 44 25.22 -12.03 19.16
C ARG A 44 24.66 -12.58 20.49
N GLY A 45 24.10 -13.80 20.49
CA GLY A 45 23.52 -14.41 21.69
C GLY A 45 22.17 -13.82 22.12
N SER A 46 21.45 -13.13 21.22
CA SER A 46 20.14 -12.56 21.53
C SER A 46 19.08 -13.66 21.64
N GLU A 47 18.47 -13.79 22.83
CA GLU A 47 17.30 -14.67 23.03
C GLU A 47 16.08 -14.21 22.20
N TRP A 48 16.08 -12.94 21.78
CA TRP A 48 15.02 -12.29 21.03
C TRP A 48 15.29 -12.32 19.52
N ALA A 49 16.26 -13.11 19.05
CA ALA A 49 16.65 -13.17 17.64
C ALA A 49 15.46 -13.39 16.68
N TRP A 50 14.47 -14.19 17.08
CA TRP A 50 13.28 -14.43 16.28
C TRP A 50 12.38 -13.18 16.16
N GLN A 51 12.28 -12.36 17.21
CA GLN A 51 11.54 -11.10 17.18
C GLN A 51 12.27 -10.08 16.31
N TRP A 52 13.60 -10.04 16.37
CA TRP A 52 14.36 -9.16 15.49
C TRP A 52 14.22 -9.57 14.02
N GLY A 53 14.32 -10.88 13.74
CA GLY A 53 14.19 -11.42 12.39
C GLY A 53 12.81 -11.23 11.78
N PHE A 54 11.74 -11.36 12.56
CA PHE A 54 10.37 -11.23 12.05
C PHE A 54 9.79 -9.83 12.25
N GLY A 55 9.97 -9.24 13.42
CA GLY A 55 9.38 -7.95 13.79
C GLY A 55 10.00 -6.77 13.05
N THR A 56 11.32 -6.78 12.79
CA THR A 56 11.95 -5.65 12.10
C THR A 56 11.41 -5.47 10.68
N PRO A 57 11.34 -6.50 9.82
CA PRO A 57 10.72 -6.36 8.51
C PRO A 57 9.22 -5.99 8.57
N LEU A 58 8.51 -6.42 9.63
CA LEU A 58 7.10 -6.06 9.84
C LEU A 58 6.90 -4.55 10.06
N THR A 59 7.89 -3.85 10.63
CA THR A 59 7.81 -2.40 10.84
C THR A 59 7.69 -1.59 9.55
N VAL A 60 8.11 -2.13 8.40
CA VAL A 60 7.92 -1.49 7.10
C VAL A 60 6.43 -1.36 6.77
N PHE A 61 5.63 -2.38 7.09
CA PHE A 61 4.18 -2.34 6.90
C PHE A 61 3.51 -1.34 7.84
N LEU A 62 3.94 -1.30 9.11
CA LEU A 62 3.49 -0.28 10.07
C LEU A 62 3.84 1.15 9.61
N GLY A 63 4.98 1.34 8.93
CA GLY A 63 5.33 2.62 8.32
C GLY A 63 4.36 3.04 7.21
N VAL A 64 3.87 2.08 6.42
CA VAL A 64 2.82 2.33 5.41
C VAL A 64 1.52 2.75 6.07
N ASP A 65 1.12 2.12 7.17
CA ASP A 65 -0.08 2.53 7.91
C ASP A 65 -0.01 3.98 8.39
N VAL A 66 1.15 4.40 8.92
CA VAL A 66 1.39 5.79 9.34
C VAL A 66 1.35 6.74 8.14
N PHE A 67 1.95 6.38 7.01
CA PHE A 67 1.91 7.19 5.79
C PHE A 67 0.48 7.36 5.28
N LEU A 68 -0.31 6.28 5.23
CA LEU A 68 -1.71 6.31 4.81
C LEU A 68 -2.55 7.19 5.74
N LEU A 69 -2.33 7.10 7.06
CA LEU A 69 -3.02 7.95 8.03
C LEU A 69 -2.77 9.44 7.75
N VAL A 70 -1.53 9.84 7.45
CA VAL A 70 -1.18 11.23 7.10
C VAL A 70 -1.91 11.68 5.82
N ILE A 71 -1.97 10.82 4.80
CA ILE A 71 -2.72 11.11 3.56
C ILE A 71 -4.20 11.33 3.86
N VAL A 72 -4.81 10.46 4.69
CA VAL A 72 -6.23 10.59 5.07
C VAL A 72 -6.49 11.92 5.79
N ILE A 73 -5.65 12.26 6.78
CA ILE A 73 -5.76 13.54 7.50
C ILE A 73 -5.67 14.72 6.52
N TYR A 74 -4.69 14.70 5.61
CA TYR A 74 -4.54 15.74 4.59
C TYR A 74 -5.79 15.89 3.71
N LEU A 75 -6.36 14.77 3.24
CA LEU A 75 -7.56 14.79 2.40
C LEU A 75 -8.79 15.30 3.17
N LEU A 76 -8.92 14.95 4.45
CA LEU A 76 -10.01 15.43 5.31
C LEU A 76 -9.90 16.94 5.57
N LEU A 77 -8.68 17.44 5.83
CA LEU A 77 -8.44 18.87 6.02
C LEU A 77 -8.76 19.65 4.73
N ARG A 78 -8.23 19.21 3.59
CA ARG A 78 -8.52 19.83 2.29
C ARG A 78 -10.02 19.90 2.01
N ALA A 79 -10.74 18.79 2.21
CA ALA A 79 -12.18 18.76 1.98
C ALA A 79 -12.94 19.68 2.94
N SER A 80 -12.44 19.87 4.17
CA SER A 80 -13.04 20.78 5.14
C SER A 80 -12.84 22.25 4.72
N ASP A 81 -11.65 22.59 4.24
CA ASP A 81 -11.34 23.94 3.73
C ASP A 81 -12.14 24.25 2.46
N ASP A 82 -12.24 23.31 1.52
CA ASP A 82 -13.04 23.45 0.29
C ASP A 82 -14.53 23.73 0.62
N ARG A 83 -15.08 23.00 1.61
CA ARG A 83 -16.46 23.22 2.09
C ARG A 83 -16.63 24.59 2.77
N ALA A 84 -15.64 25.01 3.57
CA ALA A 84 -15.66 26.31 4.22
C ALA A 84 -15.67 27.44 3.19
N ALA A 85 -14.82 27.34 2.15
CA ALA A 85 -14.78 28.29 1.05
C ALA A 85 -16.12 28.39 0.30
N ALA A 86 -16.75 27.25 -0.03
CA ALA A 86 -18.04 27.22 -0.70
C ALA A 86 -19.16 27.89 0.15
N SER A 87 -19.20 27.62 1.46
CA SER A 87 -20.20 28.21 2.36
C SER A 87 -20.06 29.74 2.50
N ASN A 88 -18.82 30.25 2.43
CA ASN A 88 -18.56 31.68 2.48
C ASN A 88 -18.93 32.39 1.17
N ALA A 89 -18.75 31.72 0.02
CA ALA A 89 -19.16 32.24 -1.28
C ALA A 89 -20.69 32.35 -1.39
N GLU A 90 -21.43 31.33 -0.93
CA GLU A 90 -22.90 31.35 -0.93
C GLU A 90 -23.48 32.46 -0.04
N ARG A 91 -22.83 32.77 1.09
CA ARG A 91 -23.23 33.91 1.96
C ARG A 91 -22.88 35.28 1.39
N ALA A 92 -21.96 35.35 0.42
CA ALA A 92 -21.49 36.60 -0.15
C ALA A 92 -22.35 37.06 -1.35
N GLU A 93 -23.17 36.18 -1.91
CA GLU A 93 -24.21 36.54 -2.88
C GLU A 93 -25.54 36.78 -2.14
N PRO A 94 -26.12 38.00 -2.20
CA PRO A 94 -27.32 38.38 -1.44
C PRO A 94 -28.64 37.86 -2.03
#